data_AF-A0A957SLC0-F1
#
_entry.id   AF-A0A957SLC0-F1
#
_cell.length_a   1.000
_cell.length_b   1.000
_cell.length_c   1.000
_cell.angle_alpha   90.00
_cell.angle_beta   90.00
_cell.angle_gamma   90.00
#
_symmetry.space_group_name_H-M   'P 1'
#
loop_
_entity.id
_entity.type
_entity.pdbx_description
1 polymer ?
#
loop_
_entity_poly.entity_id
_entity_poly.type
_entity_poly.pdbx_seq_one_letter_code
_entity_poly.pdbx_strand_id
1 'polypeptide(L)' 'MNQQSNIARVEELEAFAAVEGLTLPMPAVEIVRLEDMGLVIDLHTGQILEDVDIDEPIPFEIGGVNHESAI' A
#
# COMPACT_ATOMS: atom_id res chain seq x y z
N MET A 1 -3.85 -17.17 13.54
CA MET A 1 -2.98 -16.54 12.54
C MET A 1 -1.53 -16.61 13.05
N ASN A 2 -0.59 -16.86 12.13
CA ASN A 2 0.75 -17.40 12.37
C ASN A 2 1.66 -16.44 13.14
N GLN A 3 1.87 -16.64 14.44
CA GLN A 3 2.89 -15.87 15.17
C GLN A 3 4.32 -16.10 14.62
N GLN A 4 4.54 -17.22 13.93
CA GLN A 4 5.83 -17.55 13.34
C GLN A 4 6.11 -16.79 12.03
N SER A 5 5.08 -16.29 11.31
CA SER A 5 5.29 -15.43 10.14
C SER A 5 5.64 -13.99 10.55
N ASN A 6 5.12 -13.52 11.68
CA ASN A 6 5.35 -12.14 12.13
C ASN A 6 6.81 -11.89 12.53
N ILE A 7 7.50 -12.88 13.09
CA ILE A 7 8.91 -12.77 13.44
C ILE A 7 9.78 -12.65 12.18
N ALA A 8 9.55 -13.53 11.19
CA ALA A 8 10.29 -13.49 9.93
C ALA A 8 10.07 -12.17 9.16
N ARG A 9 8.84 -11.63 9.19
CA ARG A 9 8.52 -10.34 8.55
C ARG A 9 9.21 -9.17 9.24
N VAL A 10 9.31 -9.17 10.57
CA VAL A 10 10.04 -8.15 11.32
C VAL A 10 11.52 -8.15 10.94
N GLU A 11 12.15 -9.33 10.90
CA GLU A 11 13.56 -9.47 10.49
C GLU A 11 13.79 -9.00 9.04
N GLU A 12 12.85 -9.30 8.14
CA GLU A 12 12.90 -8.84 6.74
C GLU A 12 12.86 -7.30 6.64
N LEU A 13 11.96 -6.64 7.39
CA LEU A 13 11.85 -5.18 7.41
C LEU A 13 13.12 -4.52 7.94
N GLU A 14 13.69 -5.05 9.02
CA GLU A 14 14.94 -4.53 9.58
C GLU A 14 16.13 -4.74 8.63
N ALA A 15 16.21 -5.91 7.98
CA ALA A 15 17.24 -6.20 6.99
C ALA A 15 17.12 -5.28 5.76
N PHE A 16 15.90 -5.06 5.26
CA PHE A 16 15.62 -4.15 4.15
C PHE A 16 16.04 -2.71 4.51
N ALA A 17 15.64 -2.23 5.69
CA ALA A 17 16.01 -0.90 6.17
C ALA A 17 17.53 -0.73 6.28
N ALA A 18 18.24 -1.76 6.76
CA ALA A 18 19.70 -1.76 6.84
C ALA A 18 20.38 -1.74 5.45
N VAL A 19 19.85 -2.48 4.47
CA VAL A 19 20.38 -2.53 3.10
C VAL A 19 20.16 -1.22 2.36
N GLU A 20 18.96 -0.64 2.48
CA GLU A 20 18.59 0.62 1.82
C GLU A 20 19.12 1.86 2.56
N GLY A 21 19.71 1.69 3.75
CA GLY A 21 20.15 2.81 4.60
C GLY A 21 18.97 3.66 5.09
N LEU A 22 17.80 3.04 5.23
CA LEU A 22 16.55 3.67 5.64
C LEU A 22 16.36 3.52 7.15
N THR A 23 15.82 4.56 7.78
CA THR A 23 15.25 4.43 9.14
C THR A 23 13.77 4.14 9.00
N LEU A 24 13.31 3.01 9.56
CA LEU A 24 11.88 2.70 9.57
C LEU A 24 11.11 3.80 10.33
N PRO A 25 9.92 4.21 9.84
CA PRO A 25 9.15 5.32 10.41
C PRO A 25 8.56 4.98 11.78
N MET A 26 8.45 3.69 12.09
CA MET A 26 8.04 3.13 13.38
C MET A 26 8.69 1.75 13.55
N PRO A 27 8.63 1.13 14.73
CA PRO A 27 9.19 -0.20 14.94
C PRO A 27 8.64 -1.22 13.93
N ALA A 28 9.50 -2.10 13.41
CA ALA A 28 9.08 -3.16 12.49
C ALA A 28 7.93 -4.02 13.06
N VAL A 29 7.92 -4.27 14.37
CA VAL A 29 6.84 -4.96 15.07
C VAL A 29 5.50 -4.23 14.95
N GLU A 30 5.52 -2.90 14.95
CA GLU A 30 4.32 -2.06 14.82
C GLU A 30 3.84 -2.02 13.37
N ILE A 31 4.75 -1.97 12.40
CA ILE A 31 4.45 -2.09 10.97
C ILE A 31 3.72 -3.42 10.70
N VAL A 32 4.26 -4.54 11.17
CA VAL A 32 3.63 -5.85 10.97
C VAL A 32 2.26 -5.95 11.63
N ARG A 33 2.06 -5.32 12.80
CA ARG A 33 0.74 -5.26 13.44
C ARG A 33 -0.29 -4.51 12.59
N LEU A 34 0.12 -3.42 11.95
CA LEU A 34 -0.74 -2.64 11.06
C LEU A 34 -0.98 -3.38 9.74
N GLU A 35 0.04 -4.04 9.17
CA GLU A 35 -0.09 -4.93 8.01
C GLU A 35 -1.09 -6.09 8.30
N ASP A 36 -1.03 -6.68 9.50
CA ASP A 36 -1.97 -7.71 9.97
C ASP A 36 -3.42 -7.20 10.09
N MET A 37 -3.60 -5.88 10.28
CA MET A 37 -4.90 -5.22 10.28
C MET A 37 -5.41 -4.91 8.86
N GLY A 38 -4.64 -5.24 7.82
CA GLY A 38 -4.97 -4.97 6.42
C GLY A 38 -4.50 -3.59 5.92
N LEU A 39 -3.65 -2.90 6.68
CA LEU A 39 -3.14 -1.58 6.32
C LEU A 39 -1.82 -1.69 5.57
N VAL A 40 -1.61 -0.86 4.55
CA VAL A 40 -0.32 -0.76 3.85
C VAL A 40 0.44 0.45 4.37
N ILE A 41 1.74 0.31 4.65
CA ILE A 41 2.57 1.42 5.14
C ILE A 41 3.66 1.74 4.12
N ASP A 42 3.77 3.02 3.76
CA ASP A 42 4.94 3.54 3.07
C ASP A 42 6.12 3.65 4.05
N LEU A 43 7.13 2.81 3.84
CA LEU A 43 8.33 2.76 4.69
C LEU A 43 9.21 4.01 4.54
N HIS A 44 9.09 4.80 3.47
CA HIS A 44 9.87 6.03 3.30
C HIS A 44 9.27 7.22 4.03
N THR A 45 7.94 7.30 4.07
CA THR A 45 7.22 8.46 4.63
C THR A 45 6.53 8.17 5.95
N GLY A 46 6.31 6.91 6.29
CA GLY A 46 5.48 6.48 7.42
C GLY A 46 3.98 6.66 7.19
N GLN A 47 3.56 6.99 5.97
CA GLN A 47 2.13 7.14 5.66
C GLN A 47 1.46 5.77 5.60
N ILE A 48 0.28 5.70 6.22
CA ILE A 48 -0.61 4.55 6.06
C ILE A 48 -1.42 4.80 4.79
N LEU A 49 -1.21 3.95 3.80
CA LEU A 49 -1.98 3.88 2.58
C LEU A 49 -3.16 2.95 2.87
N GLU A 50 -4.23 3.50 3.44
CA GLU A 50 -5.51 2.79 3.54
C GLU A 50 -6.03 2.47 2.13
N ASP A 51 -6.69 1.32 2.05
CA ASP A 51 -7.36 0.70 0.90
C ASP A 51 -7.38 1.53 -0.39
N VAL A 52 -6.67 1.06 -1.42
CA VAL A 52 -7.01 1.45 -2.78
C VAL A 52 -8.35 0.77 -3.06
N ASP A 53 -9.45 1.49 -2.78
CA ASP A 53 -10.76 1.16 -3.31
C ASP A 53 -10.63 1.13 -4.85
N ILE A 54 -10.33 -0.04 -5.41
CA ILE A 54 -10.43 -0.31 -6.86
C ILE A 54 -11.89 -0.28 -7.35
N ASP A 55 -12.83 0.06 -6.45
CA ASP A 55 -14.24 0.28 -6.72
C ASP A 55 -14.56 1.73 -7.11
N GLU A 56 -13.59 2.66 -7.15
CA GLU A 56 -13.81 3.91 -7.88
C GLU A 56 -13.68 3.62 -9.39
N PRO A 57 -14.80 3.62 -10.16
CA PRO A 57 -14.69 3.56 -11.61
C PRO A 57 -13.90 4.80 -12.03
N ILE A 58 -12.75 4.59 -12.65
CA ILE A 58 -12.04 5.63 -13.38
C ILE A 58 -13.10 6.32 -14.25
N PRO A 59 -13.41 7.62 -14.05
CA PRO A 59 -14.28 8.31 -14.97
C PRO A 59 -13.51 8.39 -16.29
N PHE A 60 -13.74 7.43 -17.17
CA PHE A 60 -13.43 7.58 -18.59
C PHE A 60 -14.36 8.69 -19.11
N GLU A 61 -14.02 9.95 -18.82
CA GLU A 61 -14.42 11.04 -19.68
C GLU A 61 -13.67 10.87 -21.00
N ILE A 62 -14.17 9.97 -21.86
CA ILE A 62 -13.89 10.09 -23.29
C ILE A 62 -14.71 11.28 -23.78
N GLY A 63 -14.19 12.47 -23.48
CA GLY A 63 -14.67 13.72 -24.04
C GLY A 63 -14.46 13.72 -25.55
N GLY A 64 -15.55 13.55 -26.29
CA GLY A 64 -15.74 14.08 -27.63
C GLY A 64 -15.21 13.25 -28.80
N VAL A 65 -16.12 12.66 -29.55
CA VAL A 65 -16.34 13.06 -30.97
C VAL A 65 -17.77 12.74 -31.37
N ASN A 66 -18.42 13.76 -31.93
CA ASN A 66 -19.77 13.73 -32.46
C ASN A 66 -19.84 12.85 -33.73
N HIS A 67 -20.91 12.07 -33.91
CA HIS A 67 -21.39 11.70 -35.24
C HIS A 67 -22.92 11.65 -35.25
N GLU A 68 -23.45 12.81 -35.63
CA GLU A 68 -24.60 13.08 -36.48
C GLU A 68 -25.57 11.94 -36.86
N SER A 69 -26.84 12.39 -36.83
CA SER A 69 -27.94 12.07 -37.75
C SER A 69 -28.86 10.92 -37.39
N ALA A 70 -29.96 11.34 -36.77
CA ALA A 70 -31.28 10.77 -36.99
C ALA A 70 -31.58 10.65 -38.49
N ILE A 71 -32.05 9.47 -38.91
CA ILE A 71 -33.12 9.29 -39.90
C ILE A 71 -33.92 8.05 -39.48
#